data_AF-A0A9P9KW34-F1
#
_entry.id   AF-A0A9P9KW34-F1
#
_cell.length_a   1.000
_cell.length_b   1.000
_cell.length_c   1.000
_cell.angle_alpha   90.00
_cell.angle_beta   90.00
_cell.angle_gamma   90.00
#
_symmetry.space_group_name_H-M   'P 1'
#
loop_
_entity.id
_entity.type
_entity.pdbx_description
1 polymer ?
#
loop_
_entity_poly.entity_id
_entity_poly.type
_entity_poly.pdbx_seq_one_letter_code
_entity_poly.pdbx_strand_id
1 'polypeptide(L)'
;MDQTQAGGLLDPPELTPLEQEVLDEYERLADNMNKLATVLEHLASNPSTEILDGLRELERKTSLAFTLLKASVYSIVLQQEIDWGDGSTA
;
A
#
# COMPACT_ATOMS: atom_id res chain seq x y z
N MET A 1 -25.49 -72.00 2.56
CA MET A 1 -25.57 -71.36 1.23
C MET A 1 -26.70 -70.38 1.35
N ASP A 2 -26.55 -69.06 1.33
CA ASP A 2 -25.55 -68.19 0.70
C ASP A 2 -25.68 -66.85 1.46
N GLN A 3 -24.57 -66.32 2.00
CA GLN A 3 -24.53 -64.97 2.61
C GLN A 3 -23.88 -64.06 1.58
N THR A 4 -24.66 -63.52 0.65
CA THR A 4 -24.22 -62.43 -0.22
C THR A 4 -24.18 -61.13 0.58
N GLN A 5 -22.96 -60.73 0.90
CA GLN A 5 -22.55 -59.50 1.56
C GLN A 5 -22.97 -58.29 0.70
N ALA A 6 -23.97 -57.56 1.17
CA ALA A 6 -24.39 -56.29 0.58
C ALA A 6 -23.56 -55.14 1.19
N GLY A 7 -23.00 -54.28 0.33
CA GLY A 7 -22.70 -52.90 0.69
C GLY A 7 -21.23 -52.47 0.74
N GLY A 8 -20.44 -52.73 -0.29
CA GLY A 8 -19.11 -52.12 -0.48
C GLY A 8 -19.14 -50.82 -1.28
N LEU A 9 -20.13 -49.93 -1.09
CA LEU A 9 -20.34 -48.78 -1.99
C LEU A 9 -19.84 -47.42 -1.47
N LEU A 10 -19.28 -47.31 -0.26
CA LEU A 10 -18.94 -45.99 0.29
C LEU A 10 -17.67 -45.97 1.16
N ASP A 11 -16.73 -46.88 0.98
CA ASP A 11 -15.41 -46.68 1.58
C ASP A 11 -14.66 -45.65 0.72
N PRO A 12 -14.28 -44.47 1.27
CA PRO A 12 -13.42 -43.55 0.55
C PRO A 12 -12.17 -44.31 0.13
N PRO A 13 -11.62 -44.04 -1.08
CA PRO A 13 -10.42 -44.73 -1.53
C PRO A 13 -9.35 -44.58 -0.45
N GLU A 14 -8.80 -45.71 0.02
CA GLU A 14 -7.70 -45.69 0.98
C GLU A 14 -6.53 -44.94 0.31
N LEU A 15 -6.35 -43.68 0.73
CA LEU A 15 -5.28 -42.85 0.21
C LEU A 15 -3.95 -43.44 0.65
N THR A 16 -3.00 -43.49 -0.28
CA THR A 16 -1.63 -43.83 0.09
C THR A 16 -1.07 -42.75 1.01
N PRO A 17 -0.11 -43.08 1.91
CA PRO A 17 0.45 -42.09 2.83
C PRO A 17 1.00 -40.83 2.14
N LEU A 18 1.58 -41.00 0.94
CA LEU A 18 2.09 -39.89 0.13
C LEU A 18 0.97 -39.01 -0.44
N GLU A 19 -0.14 -39.60 -0.89
CA GLU A 19 -1.27 -38.84 -1.42
C GLU A 19 -1.90 -37.96 -0.35
N GLN A 20 -2.04 -38.47 0.88
CA GLN A 20 -2.53 -37.69 2.02
C GLN A 20 -1.59 -36.53 2.36
N GLU A 21 -0.28 -36.77 2.44
CA GLU A 21 0.72 -35.73 2.73
C GLU A 21 0.69 -34.61 1.68
N VAL A 22 0.59 -34.98 0.40
CA VAL A 22 0.51 -34.02 -0.70
C VAL A 22 -0.80 -33.21 -0.63
N LEU A 23 -1.94 -33.86 -0.36
CA LEU A 23 -3.22 -33.18 -0.17
C LEU A 23 -3.18 -32.18 0.98
N ASP A 24 -2.62 -32.57 2.12
CA ASP A 24 -2.48 -31.71 3.30
C ASP A 24 -1.63 -30.48 2.98
N GLU A 25 -0.52 -30.65 2.24
CA GLU A 25 0.33 -29.52 1.82
C GLU A 25 -0.36 -28.61 0.79
N TYR A 26 -1.13 -29.16 -0.15
CA TYR A 26 -1.92 -28.34 -1.09
C TYR A 26 -3.02 -27.55 -0.39
N GLU A 27 -3.71 -28.16 0.57
CA GLU A 27 -4.70 -27.47 1.40
C GLU A 27 -4.05 -26.31 2.15
N ARG A 28 -2.89 -26.57 2.78
CA ARG A 28 -2.13 -25.55 3.51
C ARG A 28 -1.64 -24.43 2.60
N LEU A 29 -1.20 -24.76 1.38
CA LEU A 29 -0.79 -23.78 0.38
C LEU A 29 -1.97 -22.92 -0.08
N ALA A 30 -3.12 -23.54 -0.37
CA ALA A 30 -4.33 -22.83 -0.78
C ALA A 30 -4.80 -21.87 0.31
N ASP A 31 -4.78 -22.30 1.57
CA ASP A 31 -5.07 -21.46 2.73
C ASP A 31 -4.11 -20.27 2.85
N ASN A 32 -2.81 -20.52 2.67
CA ASN A 32 -1.81 -19.47 2.70
C ASN A 32 -1.99 -18.48 1.56
N MET A 33 -2.34 -18.95 0.36
CA MET A 33 -2.63 -18.11 -0.80
C MET A 33 -3.88 -17.25 -0.58
N ASN A 34 -4.94 -17.81 0.01
CA ASN A 34 -6.15 -17.05 0.36
C ASN A 34 -5.87 -15.97 1.41
N LYS A 35 -5.09 -16.30 2.45
CA LYS A 35 -4.66 -15.32 3.46
C LYS A 35 -3.82 -14.21 2.83
N LEU A 36 -2.87 -14.56 1.97
CA LEU A 36 -2.01 -13.61 1.28
C LEU A 36 -2.82 -12.68 0.36
N ALA A 37 -3.76 -13.22 -0.42
CA ALA A 37 -4.66 -12.44 -1.26
C ALA A 37 -5.49 -11.45 -0.42
N THR A 38 -6.04 -11.90 0.71
CA THR A 38 -6.81 -11.05 1.63
C THR A 38 -5.96 -9.91 2.21
N VAL A 39 -4.73 -10.20 2.62
CA VAL A 39 -3.80 -9.18 3.14
C VAL A 39 -3.42 -8.17 2.05
N LEU A 40 -3.15 -8.64 0.83
CA LEU A 40 -2.84 -7.76 -0.29
C LEU A 40 -4.03 -6.89 -0.68
N GLU A 41 -5.24 -7.43 -0.71
CA GLU A 41 -6.46 -6.67 -0.96
C GLU A 41 -6.64 -5.59 0.12
N HIS A 42 -6.46 -5.92 1.41
CA HIS A 42 -6.54 -4.94 2.49
C HIS A 42 -5.46 -3.85 2.38
N LEU A 43 -4.24 -4.21 1.99
CA LEU A 43 -3.14 -3.27 1.79
C LEU A 43 -3.38 -2.36 0.58
N ALA A 44 -3.91 -2.91 -0.52
CA ALA A 44 -4.17 -2.17 -1.76
C ALA A 44 -5.42 -1.28 -1.67
N SER A 45 -6.44 -1.71 -0.94
CA SER A 45 -7.68 -0.95 -0.71
C SER A 45 -7.55 0.12 0.37
N ASN A 46 -6.58 -0.01 1.27
CA ASN A 46 -6.18 1.03 2.21
C ASN A 46 -4.79 1.56 1.84
N PRO A 47 -4.60 2.22 0.67
CA PRO A 47 -3.44 3.08 0.53
C PRO A 47 -3.57 4.09 1.67
N SER A 48 -2.52 4.23 2.46
CA SER A 48 -2.48 5.03 3.67
C SER A 48 -3.02 6.44 3.39
N THR A 49 -4.32 6.63 3.59
CA THR A 49 -5.02 7.91 3.47
C THR A 49 -4.32 8.93 4.34
N GLU A 50 -3.81 8.49 5.48
CA GLU A 50 -2.92 9.21 6.37
C GLU A 50 -1.66 9.76 5.68
N ILE A 51 -0.98 9.00 4.82
CA ILE A 51 0.19 9.51 4.07
C ILE A 51 -0.27 10.53 3.02
N LEU A 52 -1.37 10.28 2.32
CA LEU A 52 -1.89 11.20 1.29
C LEU A 52 -2.34 12.54 1.91
N ASP A 53 -3.04 12.48 3.03
CA ASP A 53 -3.46 13.63 3.83
C ASP A 53 -2.24 14.35 4.41
N GLY A 54 -1.26 13.61 4.93
CA GLY A 54 0.00 14.15 5.41
C GLY A 54 0.80 14.87 4.31
N LEU A 55 0.88 14.30 3.12
CA LEU A 55 1.52 14.92 1.95
C LEU A 55 0.80 16.18 1.51
N ARG A 56 -0.54 16.18 1.52
CA ARG A 56 -1.35 17.36 1.16
C ARG A 56 -1.21 18.49 2.18
N GLU A 57 -1.14 18.17 3.47
CA GLU A 57 -0.87 19.16 4.51
C GLU A 57 0.56 19.71 4.41
N LEU A 58 1.54 18.83 4.12
CA LEU A 58 2.92 19.23 3.89
C LEU A 58 3.05 20.17 2.68
N GLU A 59 2.38 19.85 1.56
CA GLU A 59 2.31 20.70 0.36
C GLU A 59 1.78 22.10 0.70
N ARG A 60 0.68 22.19 1.46
CA ARG A 60 0.10 23.49 1.86
C ARG A 60 1.07 24.31 2.72
N LYS A 61 1.70 23.68 3.72
CA LYS A 61 2.64 24.36 4.62
C LYS A 61 3.89 24.84 3.89
N THR A 62 4.47 23.99 3.06
CA THR A 62 5.67 24.32 2.29
C THR A 62 5.40 25.34 1.20
N SER A 63 4.24 25.28 0.52
CA SER A 63 3.83 26.29 -0.46
C SER A 63 3.67 27.67 0.17
N LEU A 64 3.12 27.73 1.39
CA LEU A 64 3.01 28.98 2.14
C LEU A 64 4.38 29.52 2.52
N ALA A 65 5.26 28.68 3.07
CA ALA A 65 6.64 29.07 3.39
C ALA A 65 7.41 29.56 2.15
N PHE A 66 7.28 28.85 1.01
CA PHE A 66 7.90 29.23 -0.25
C PHE A 66 7.37 30.55 -0.80
N THR A 67 6.05 30.76 -0.73
CA THR A 67 5.44 32.02 -1.16
C THR A 67 5.90 33.20 -0.31
N LEU A 68 5.95 33.02 1.02
CA LEU A 68 6.44 34.05 1.94
C LEU A 68 7.92 34.35 1.70
N LEU A 69 8.74 33.32 1.51
CA LEU A 69 10.16 33.49 1.17
C LEU A 69 10.33 34.23 -0.16
N LYS A 70 9.60 33.84 -1.19
CA LYS A 70 9.66 34.51 -2.50
C LYS A 70 9.24 35.98 -2.38
N ALA A 71 8.16 36.26 -1.66
CA ALA A 71 7.71 37.64 -1.42
C ALA A 71 8.75 38.44 -0.63
N SER A 72 9.37 37.87 0.41
CA SER A 72 10.38 38.56 1.19
C SER A 72 11.62 38.87 0.36
N VAL A 73 12.10 37.91 -0.44
CA VAL A 73 13.25 38.09 -1.32
C VAL A 73 12.95 39.15 -2.39
N TYR A 74 11.79 39.09 -3.05
CA TYR A 74 11.39 40.11 -4.02
C TYR A 74 11.33 41.51 -3.40
N SER A 75 10.77 41.63 -2.19
CA SER A 75 10.72 42.92 -1.49
C SER A 75 12.10 43.47 -1.19
N ILE A 76 13.04 42.62 -0.73
CA ILE A 76 14.41 43.04 -0.40
C ILE A 76 15.16 43.47 -1.66
N VAL A 77 15.10 42.66 -2.73
CA VAL A 77 15.80 42.96 -3.99
C VAL A 77 15.25 44.26 -4.61
N LEU A 78 13.93 44.44 -4.63
CA LEU A 78 13.33 45.65 -5.17
C LEU A 78 13.71 46.90 -4.36
N GLN A 79 13.74 46.81 -3.03
CA GLN A 79 14.20 47.90 -2.17
C GLN A 79 15.66 48.27 -2.44
N GLN A 80 16.53 47.27 -2.65
CA GLN A 80 17.93 47.49 -3.02
C GLN A 80 18.08 48.13 -4.40
N GLU A 81 17.31 47.70 -5.40
CA GLU A 81 17.34 48.32 -6.74
C GLU A 81 16.91 49.79 -6.70
N ILE A 82 15.90 50.13 -5.90
CA ILE A 82 15.44 51.52 -5.72
C ILE A 82 16.52 52.36 -5.03
N ASP A 83 17.11 51.86 -3.93
CA ASP A 83 18.17 52.55 -3.18
C ASP A 83 19.43 52.79 -4.05
N TRP A 84 19.80 51.81 -4.87
CA TRP A 84 20.91 51.93 -5.82
C TRP A 84 20.60 52.90 -6.98
N GLY A 85 19.35 52.94 -7.42
CA GLY A 85 18.89 53.82 -8.50
C GLY A 85 18.85 55.30 -8.10
N ASP A 86 18.51 55.60 -6.84
CA ASP A 86 18.48 56.98 -6.29
C ASP A 86 19.90 57.54 -6.08
N GLY A 87 20.88 56.68 -5.75
CA GLY A 87 22.29 57.05 -5.63
C GLY A 87 23.01 57.39 -6.95
N SER A 88 22.38 57.18 -8.12
CA SER A 88 22.96 57.47 -9.44
C SER A 88 22.61 58.88 -9.96
N THR A 89 21.77 59.65 -9.27
CA THR A 89 21.32 60.99 -9.71
C THR A 89 21.90 62.17 -8.93
N ALA A 90 23.01 61.98 -8.20
CA ALA A 90 23.74 63.06 -7.52
C ALA A 90 25.10 63.37 -8.17
#